data_AF-A0A8T4XSG6-F1
#
_entry.id   AF-A0A8T4XSG6-F1
#
_cell.length_a   1.000
_cell.length_b   1.000
_cell.length_c   1.000
_cell.angle_alpha   90.00
_cell.angle_beta   90.00
_cell.angle_gamma   90.00
#
_symmetry.space_group_name_H-M   'P 1'
#
loop_
_entity.id
_entity.type
_entity.pdbx_description
1 polymer ?
#
loop_
_entity_poly.entity_id
_entity_poly.type
_entity_poly.pdbx_seq_one_letter_code
_entity_poly.pdbx_strand_id
1 'polypeptide(L)'
;EPGIRDAARRVLATIALNSLAAETYLQMGVTEDEILYALLNPDLSPAILRKALADCGRKLWFLNIMDGRWVFGSPNLTKLLDDYLQKVERDRSFRGLWWDVITKELSEWKVSAYKAYLKEAKEKKEKPLFLSEGNIYLWPGRSEEIPDDRSIKLVLLDYYLPLSSVVPHEYLSEEERTSIIITRVASNKDEAFKAAKDFYESYGKSPRTYKNTVFFLVAERALVEKDGPVKYAKQLLAL
;
A
#
# COMPACT_ATOMS: atom_id res chain seq x y z
N GLU A 1 -13.57 -27.66 -12.79
CA GLU A 1 -13.84 -28.77 -13.72
C GLU A 1 -12.67 -29.76 -13.72
N PRO A 2 -12.94 -31.06 -13.74
CA PRO A 2 -11.89 -32.10 -13.68
C PRO A 2 -10.86 -31.99 -14.81
N GLY A 3 -11.24 -31.55 -16.00
CA GLY A 3 -10.33 -31.36 -17.14
C GLY A 3 -9.30 -30.23 -16.95
N ILE A 4 -9.67 -29.14 -16.27
CA ILE A 4 -8.76 -27.98 -16.06
C ILE A 4 -7.63 -28.35 -15.09
N ARG A 5 -7.91 -29.16 -14.06
CA ARG A 5 -6.90 -29.55 -13.08
C ARG A 5 -5.85 -30.49 -13.70
N ASP A 6 -6.28 -31.41 -14.55
CA ASP A 6 -5.36 -32.29 -15.27
C ASP A 6 -4.53 -31.51 -16.29
N ALA A 7 -5.16 -30.60 -17.05
CA ALA A 7 -4.49 -29.69 -17.95
C ALA A 7 -3.43 -28.85 -17.22
N ALA A 8 -3.76 -28.27 -16.06
CA ALA A 8 -2.83 -27.47 -15.25
C ALA A 8 -1.65 -28.29 -14.75
N ARG A 9 -1.86 -29.55 -14.35
CA ARG A 9 -0.78 -30.46 -13.96
C ARG A 9 0.18 -30.72 -15.12
N ARG A 10 -0.35 -30.98 -16.32
CA ARG A 10 0.45 -31.22 -17.53
C ARG A 10 1.23 -29.97 -17.94
N VAL A 11 0.58 -28.81 -17.94
CA VAL A 11 1.22 -27.51 -18.22
C VAL A 11 2.37 -27.26 -17.24
N LEU A 12 2.13 -27.42 -15.94
CA LEU A 12 3.18 -27.25 -14.93
C LEU A 12 4.33 -28.23 -15.12
N ALA A 13 4.04 -29.51 -15.39
CA ALA A 13 5.07 -30.51 -15.64
C ALA A 13 5.93 -30.16 -16.86
N THR A 14 5.32 -29.71 -17.95
CA THR A 14 6.05 -29.26 -19.14
C THR A 14 6.96 -28.08 -18.82
N ILE A 15 6.46 -27.07 -18.09
CA ILE A 15 7.28 -25.92 -17.70
C ILE A 15 8.43 -26.35 -16.79
N ALA A 16 8.16 -27.17 -15.77
CA ALA A 16 9.15 -27.61 -14.81
C ALA A 16 10.26 -28.45 -15.46
N LEU A 17 9.90 -29.42 -16.30
CA LEU A 17 10.86 -30.29 -16.99
C LEU A 17 11.77 -29.49 -17.93
N ASN A 18 11.20 -28.59 -18.75
CA ASN A 18 12.01 -27.76 -19.64
C ASN A 18 12.86 -26.72 -18.90
N SER A 19 12.40 -26.25 -17.73
CA SER A 19 13.19 -25.34 -16.90
C SER A 19 14.38 -26.06 -16.24
N LEU A 20 14.19 -27.32 -15.83
CA LEU A 20 15.23 -28.14 -15.21
C LEU A 20 16.20 -28.76 -16.23
N ALA A 21 15.72 -29.04 -17.45
CA ALA A 21 16.51 -29.66 -18.51
C ALA A 21 17.31 -28.65 -19.36
N ALA A 22 17.13 -27.34 -19.13
CA ALA A 22 17.80 -26.31 -19.90
C ALA A 22 19.30 -26.26 -19.59
N GLU A 23 20.13 -26.31 -20.63
CA GLU A 23 21.60 -26.21 -20.52
C GLU A 23 22.07 -24.76 -20.32
N THR A 24 21.28 -23.79 -20.81
CA THR A 24 21.60 -22.36 -20.74
C THR A 24 20.40 -21.55 -20.25
N TYR A 25 20.68 -20.40 -19.63
CA TYR A 25 19.63 -19.50 -19.12
C TYR A 25 18.67 -18.99 -20.21
N LEU A 26 19.14 -18.82 -21.45
CA LEU A 26 18.32 -18.39 -22.60
C LEU A 26 17.34 -19.47 -23.09
N GLN A 27 17.59 -20.72 -22.76
CA GLN A 27 16.75 -21.87 -23.12
C GLN A 27 15.86 -22.31 -21.96
N MET A 28 15.93 -21.62 -20.82
CA MET A 28 15.18 -22.00 -19.64
C MET A 28 13.68 -21.74 -19.84
N GLY A 29 12.88 -22.76 -19.53
CA GLY A 29 11.43 -22.64 -19.58
C GLY A 29 10.84 -22.75 -20.98
N VAL A 30 9.57 -22.37 -21.12
CA VAL A 30 8.75 -22.68 -22.30
C VAL A 30 7.84 -21.52 -22.68
N THR A 31 7.73 -21.21 -23.96
CA THR A 31 6.76 -20.23 -24.48
C THR A 31 5.33 -20.79 -24.46
N GLU A 32 4.33 -19.91 -24.50
CA GLU A 32 2.92 -20.37 -24.56
C GLU A 32 2.67 -21.27 -25.77
N ASP A 33 3.20 -20.92 -26.95
CA ASP A 33 3.00 -21.69 -28.17
C ASP A 33 3.67 -23.08 -28.11
N GLU A 34 4.86 -23.18 -27.52
CA GLU A 34 5.53 -24.47 -27.27
C GLU A 34 4.71 -25.35 -26.31
N ILE A 35 4.11 -24.77 -25.26
CA ILE A 35 3.22 -25.50 -24.34
C ILE A 35 1.97 -26.00 -25.07
N LEU A 36 1.33 -25.13 -25.86
CA LEU A 36 0.15 -25.47 -26.63
C LEU A 36 0.45 -26.58 -27.63
N TYR A 37 1.56 -26.49 -28.35
CA TYR A 37 1.98 -27.50 -29.31
C TYR A 37 2.29 -28.85 -28.64
N ALA A 38 3.01 -28.84 -27.52
CA ALA A 38 3.42 -30.05 -26.82
C ALA A 38 2.25 -30.80 -26.14
N LEU A 39 1.19 -30.09 -25.75
CA LEU A 39 0.08 -30.65 -24.97
C LEU A 39 -1.24 -30.77 -25.74
N LEU A 40 -1.27 -30.34 -27.02
CA LEU A 40 -2.46 -30.41 -27.87
C LEU A 40 -2.93 -31.86 -28.02
N ASN A 41 -4.17 -32.14 -27.63
CA ASN A 41 -4.79 -33.45 -27.82
C ASN A 41 -6.29 -33.25 -28.11
N PRO A 42 -6.99 -34.24 -28.72
CA PRO A 42 -8.43 -34.14 -28.98
C PRO A 42 -9.26 -33.82 -27.71
N ASP A 43 -8.81 -34.29 -26.55
CA ASP A 43 -9.45 -34.05 -25.26
C ASP A 43 -9.06 -32.70 -24.60
N LEU A 44 -7.99 -32.05 -25.08
CA LEU A 44 -7.43 -30.82 -24.52
C LEU A 44 -7.38 -29.73 -25.58
N SER A 45 -8.44 -28.92 -25.61
CA SER A 45 -8.48 -27.76 -26.50
C SER A 45 -7.45 -26.69 -26.10
N PRO A 46 -6.95 -25.89 -27.06
CA PRO A 46 -6.08 -24.74 -26.77
C PRO A 46 -6.65 -23.77 -25.75
N ALA A 47 -7.96 -23.55 -25.75
CA ALA A 47 -8.62 -22.67 -24.80
C ALA A 47 -8.48 -23.15 -23.35
N ILE A 48 -8.59 -24.47 -23.12
CA ILE A 48 -8.41 -25.07 -21.79
C ILE A 48 -6.97 -24.95 -21.35
N LEU A 49 -6.01 -25.21 -22.25
CA LEU A 49 -4.58 -25.08 -21.95
C LEU A 49 -4.18 -23.64 -21.63
N ARG A 50 -4.64 -22.65 -22.39
CA ARG A 50 -4.42 -21.23 -22.09
C ARG A 50 -5.00 -20.83 -20.73
N LYS A 51 -6.22 -21.28 -20.43
CA LYS A 51 -6.85 -21.03 -19.14
C LYS A 51 -6.06 -21.70 -18.00
N ALA A 52 -5.60 -22.93 -18.20
CA ALA A 52 -4.79 -23.65 -17.23
C ALA A 52 -3.42 -22.98 -16.99
N LEU A 53 -2.76 -22.50 -18.05
CA LEU A 53 -1.51 -21.74 -17.98
C LEU A 53 -1.72 -20.43 -17.20
N ALA A 54 -2.77 -19.67 -17.51
CA ALA A 54 -3.12 -18.45 -16.79
C ALA A 54 -3.40 -18.74 -15.30
N ASP A 55 -4.11 -19.82 -15.00
CA ASP A 55 -4.38 -20.26 -13.63
C ASP A 55 -3.10 -20.65 -12.88
N CYS A 56 -2.18 -21.37 -13.53
CA CYS A 56 -0.86 -21.70 -12.98
C CYS A 56 -0.06 -20.44 -12.66
N GLY A 57 0.02 -19.51 -13.61
CA GLY A 57 0.68 -18.22 -13.43
C GLY A 57 0.07 -17.36 -12.32
N ARG A 58 -1.26 -17.45 -12.10
CA ARG A 58 -1.96 -16.74 -11.03
C ARG A 58 -1.92 -17.42 -9.67
N LYS A 59 -1.81 -18.75 -9.58
CA LYS A 59 -1.89 -19.50 -8.30
C LYS A 59 -0.57 -20.08 -7.74
N LEU A 60 0.41 -20.40 -8.59
CA LEU A 60 1.68 -21.02 -8.16
C LEU A 60 2.83 -20.04 -7.90
N TRP A 61 3.54 -20.16 -6.77
CA TRP A 61 4.65 -19.28 -6.39
C TRP A 61 5.91 -19.44 -7.23
N PHE A 62 6.19 -20.61 -7.77
CA PHE A 62 7.48 -20.92 -8.40
C PHE A 62 7.51 -20.71 -9.91
N LEU A 63 6.49 -20.06 -10.48
CA LEU A 63 6.39 -19.76 -11.90
C LEU A 63 6.68 -18.28 -12.16
N ASN A 64 7.65 -18.04 -13.05
CA ASN A 64 8.06 -16.71 -13.50
C ASN A 64 7.98 -16.60 -15.02
N ILE A 65 7.92 -15.37 -15.52
CA ILE A 65 8.07 -15.08 -16.96
C ILE A 65 9.43 -14.41 -17.15
N MET A 66 10.29 -15.01 -17.96
CA MET A 66 11.60 -14.49 -18.33
C MET A 66 11.69 -14.49 -19.87
N ASP A 67 11.93 -13.33 -20.48
CA ASP A 67 12.04 -13.19 -21.94
C ASP A 67 10.87 -13.83 -22.74
N GLY A 68 9.65 -13.75 -22.19
CA GLY A 68 8.45 -14.35 -22.79
C GLY A 68 8.30 -15.87 -22.60
N ARG A 69 9.21 -16.51 -21.86
CA ARG A 69 9.17 -17.93 -21.48
C ARG A 69 8.70 -18.09 -20.04
N TRP A 70 7.86 -19.10 -19.81
CA TRP A 70 7.47 -19.54 -18.48
C TRP A 70 8.57 -20.41 -17.89
N VAL A 71 9.13 -19.97 -16.76
CA VAL A 71 10.25 -20.62 -16.07
C VAL A 71 9.79 -21.08 -14.69
N PHE A 72 10.12 -22.33 -14.35
CA PHE A 72 9.99 -22.88 -13.02
C PHE A 72 11.32 -22.77 -12.29
N GLY A 73 11.31 -22.19 -11.08
CA GLY A 73 12.52 -22.08 -10.28
C GLY A 73 12.32 -21.26 -9.03
N SER A 74 12.88 -20.05 -9.01
CA SER A 74 12.83 -19.17 -7.84
C SER A 74 11.38 -18.78 -7.50
N PRO A 75 11.08 -18.58 -6.21
CA PRO A 75 9.79 -18.00 -5.80
C PRO A 75 9.60 -16.64 -6.47
N ASN A 76 8.43 -16.46 -7.06
CA ASN A 76 7.95 -15.19 -7.56
C ASN A 76 7.66 -14.29 -6.35
N LEU A 77 8.61 -13.41 -6.05
CA LEU A 77 8.56 -12.49 -4.91
C LEU A 77 7.30 -11.62 -4.97
N THR A 78 6.91 -11.14 -6.14
CA THR A 78 5.71 -10.31 -6.32
C THR A 78 4.47 -11.06 -5.88
N LYS A 79 4.35 -12.32 -6.28
CA LYS A 79 3.21 -13.16 -5.94
C LYS A 79 3.18 -13.58 -4.48
N LEU A 80 4.34 -13.90 -3.93
CA LEU A 80 4.47 -14.18 -2.52
C LEU A 80 3.98 -12.97 -1.72
N LEU A 81 4.48 -11.78 -2.06
CA LEU A 81 4.03 -10.52 -1.47
C LEU A 81 2.51 -10.32 -1.63
N ASP A 82 1.95 -10.52 -2.82
CA ASP A 82 0.52 -10.37 -3.07
C ASP A 82 -0.33 -11.33 -2.20
N ASP A 83 0.10 -12.59 -2.04
CA ASP A 83 -0.61 -13.56 -1.19
C ASP A 83 -0.50 -13.22 0.30
N TYR A 84 0.64 -12.71 0.75
CA TYR A 84 0.79 -12.19 2.11
C TYR A 84 -0.05 -10.91 2.33
N LEU A 85 -0.09 -10.00 1.36
CA LEU A 85 -0.96 -8.82 1.40
C LEU A 85 -2.43 -9.22 1.50
N GLN A 86 -2.88 -10.18 0.70
CA GLN A 86 -4.24 -10.73 0.79
C GLN A 86 -4.50 -11.35 2.17
N LYS A 87 -3.51 -11.99 2.79
CA LYS A 87 -3.65 -12.53 4.15
C LYS A 87 -3.85 -11.41 5.17
N VAL A 88 -3.06 -10.34 5.10
CA VAL A 88 -3.19 -9.16 5.98
C VAL A 88 -4.56 -8.47 5.78
N GLU A 89 -5.08 -8.42 4.56
CA GLU A 89 -6.40 -7.84 4.27
C GLU A 89 -7.56 -8.73 4.75
N ARG A 90 -7.43 -10.05 4.60
CA ARG A 90 -8.46 -11.01 5.01
C ARG A 90 -8.57 -11.12 6.53
N ASP A 91 -7.44 -11.19 7.22
CA ASP A 91 -7.43 -11.40 8.65
C ASP A 91 -7.83 -10.11 9.39
N ARG A 92 -8.95 -10.18 10.11
CA ARG A 92 -9.53 -9.04 10.82
C ARG A 92 -8.57 -8.44 11.85
N SER A 93 -7.69 -9.25 12.41
CA SER A 93 -6.75 -8.84 13.46
C SER A 93 -5.72 -7.82 12.97
N PHE A 94 -5.36 -7.88 11.68
CA PHE A 94 -4.35 -6.98 11.11
C PHE A 94 -4.93 -5.72 10.46
N ARG A 95 -6.26 -5.62 10.35
CA ARG A 95 -6.92 -4.48 9.71
C ARG A 95 -6.71 -3.22 10.52
N GLY A 96 -6.16 -2.19 9.87
CA GLY A 96 -5.90 -0.90 10.50
C GLY A 96 -4.60 -0.82 11.31
N LEU A 97 -3.95 -1.95 11.63
CA LEU A 97 -2.63 -1.94 12.30
C LEU A 97 -1.54 -1.27 11.45
N TRP A 98 -1.72 -1.25 10.14
CA TRP A 98 -0.79 -0.55 9.24
C TRP A 98 -0.74 0.95 9.54
N TRP A 99 -1.82 1.54 10.06
CA TRP A 99 -1.80 2.95 10.45
C TRP A 99 -0.87 3.20 11.64
N ASP A 100 -0.79 2.25 12.58
CA ASP A 100 0.15 2.36 13.70
C ASP A 100 1.60 2.27 13.21
N VAL A 101 1.86 1.38 12.24
CA VAL A 101 3.17 1.28 11.59
C VAL A 101 3.53 2.57 10.87
N ILE A 102 2.61 3.16 10.09
CA ILE A 102 2.87 4.43 9.40
C ILE A 102 3.08 5.55 10.43
N THR A 103 2.28 5.60 11.50
CA THR A 103 2.43 6.58 12.58
C THR A 103 3.81 6.49 13.22
N LYS A 104 4.27 5.26 13.48
CA LYS A 104 5.58 5.00 14.06
C LYS A 104 6.70 5.48 13.13
N GLU A 105 6.70 5.06 11.87
CA GLU A 105 7.69 5.50 10.88
C GLU A 105 7.73 7.02 10.72
N LEU A 106 6.55 7.65 10.62
CA LEU A 106 6.46 9.11 10.54
C LEU A 106 6.99 9.81 11.79
N SER A 107 6.79 9.23 12.98
CA SER A 107 7.33 9.78 14.21
C SER A 107 8.86 9.75 14.24
N GLU A 108 9.46 8.66 13.74
CA GLU A 108 10.92 8.53 13.62
C GLU A 108 11.48 9.51 12.58
N TRP A 109 10.80 9.62 11.43
CA TRP A 109 11.17 10.55 10.37
C TRP A 109 11.04 12.00 10.81
N LYS A 110 10.02 12.33 11.60
CA LYS A 110 9.83 13.67 12.20
C LYS A 110 11.05 14.09 13.02
N VAL A 111 11.57 13.20 13.87
CA VAL A 111 12.76 13.47 14.70
C VAL A 111 13.98 13.73 13.82
N SER A 112 14.19 12.89 12.79
CA SER A 112 15.31 13.03 11.85
C SER A 112 15.21 14.33 11.04
N ALA A 113 14.04 14.61 10.47
CA ALA A 113 13.77 15.80 9.68
C ALA A 113 13.91 17.08 10.52
N TYR A 114 13.44 17.08 11.77
CA TYR A 114 13.60 18.23 12.66
C TYR A 114 15.08 18.53 12.97
N LYS A 115 15.91 17.48 13.17
CA LYS A 115 17.36 17.66 13.34
C LYS A 115 18.01 18.24 12.10
N ALA A 116 17.65 17.75 10.91
CA ALA A 116 18.15 18.28 9.64
C ALA A 116 17.75 19.76 9.44
N TYR A 117 16.49 20.09 9.71
CA TYR A 117 15.98 21.46 9.68
C TYR A 117 16.74 22.40 10.64
N LEU A 118 16.98 21.97 11.88
CA LEU A 118 17.76 22.77 12.83
C LEU A 118 19.21 22.97 12.38
N LYS A 119 19.81 21.97 11.72
CA LYS A 119 21.15 22.07 11.15
C LYS A 119 21.18 23.10 10.02
N GLU A 120 20.23 23.02 9.09
CA GLU A 120 20.12 23.96 7.96
C GLU A 120 19.86 25.40 8.43
N ALA A 121 18.98 25.59 9.42
CA ALA A 121 18.71 26.91 10.00
C ALA A 121 19.98 27.53 10.64
N LYS A 122 20.80 26.71 11.32
CA LYS A 122 22.09 27.13 11.86
C LYS A 122 23.08 27.51 10.76
N GLU A 123 23.17 26.71 9.70
CA GLU A 123 24.05 26.98 8.55
C GLU A 123 23.68 28.31 7.87
N LYS A 124 22.39 28.59 7.72
CA LYS A 124 21.87 29.84 7.14
C LYS A 124 21.87 31.04 8.10
N LYS A 125 22.22 30.84 9.38
CA LYS A 125 22.14 31.85 10.47
C LYS A 125 20.74 32.45 10.65
N GLU A 126 19.72 31.68 10.33
CA GLU A 126 18.32 32.08 10.49
C GLU A 126 17.76 31.59 11.84
N LYS A 127 16.77 32.31 12.37
CA LYS A 127 16.03 31.82 13.54
C LYS A 127 15.05 30.75 13.09
N PRO A 128 15.06 29.54 13.71
CA PRO A 128 14.09 28.51 13.35
C PRO A 128 12.67 28.97 13.68
N LEU A 129 11.76 28.81 12.70
CA LEU A 129 10.31 29.01 12.83
C LEU A 129 9.68 28.07 13.86
N PHE A 130 10.04 26.78 13.82
CA PHE A 130 9.63 25.79 14.83
C PHE A 130 10.68 25.71 15.92
N LEU A 131 10.32 26.16 17.13
CA LEU A 131 11.22 26.26 18.29
C LEU A 131 11.42 24.91 19.00
N SER A 132 10.46 24.00 18.85
CA SER A 132 10.51 22.67 19.44
C SER A 132 9.95 21.64 18.46
N GLU A 133 10.39 20.38 18.59
CA GLU A 133 9.80 19.24 17.88
C GLU A 133 8.31 19.06 18.25
N GLY A 134 7.95 19.44 19.48
CA GLY A 134 6.57 19.40 19.99
C GLY A 134 5.62 20.36 19.27
N ASN A 135 6.12 21.28 18.45
CA ASN A 135 5.29 22.14 17.61
C ASN A 135 4.84 21.47 16.30
N ILE A 136 5.29 20.23 16.04
CA ILE A 136 4.91 19.44 14.87
C ILE A 136 3.95 18.33 15.32
N TYR A 137 2.69 18.45 14.93
CA TYR A 137 1.61 17.53 15.28
C TYR A 137 1.29 16.61 14.10
N LEU A 138 1.34 15.30 14.35
CA LEU A 138 0.99 14.26 13.38
C LEU A 138 -0.41 13.75 13.70
N TRP A 139 -1.33 13.88 12.75
CA TRP A 139 -2.68 13.30 12.74
C TRP A 139 -3.47 13.50 14.02
N PRO A 140 -3.63 14.76 14.48
CA PRO A 140 -4.37 15.03 15.70
C PRO A 140 -5.84 14.64 15.50
N GLY A 141 -6.37 13.83 16.42
CA GLY A 141 -7.76 13.37 16.36
C GLY A 141 -8.72 14.54 16.53
N ARG A 142 -8.41 15.41 17.51
CA ARG A 142 -9.21 16.59 17.88
C ARG A 142 -8.39 17.87 17.82
N SER A 143 -9.05 18.99 17.57
CA SER A 143 -8.40 20.31 17.59
C SER A 143 -7.87 20.73 18.97
N GLU A 144 -8.39 20.14 20.04
CA GLU A 144 -7.95 20.35 21.42
C GLU A 144 -6.54 19.84 21.69
N GLU A 145 -6.09 18.83 20.94
CA GLU A 145 -4.75 18.22 21.06
C GLU A 145 -3.64 19.20 20.65
N ILE A 146 -3.99 20.26 19.93
CA ILE A 146 -3.06 21.29 19.51
C ILE A 146 -3.22 22.52 20.41
N PRO A 147 -2.26 22.80 21.32
CA PRO A 147 -2.32 23.92 22.23
C PRO A 147 -2.66 25.24 21.54
N ASP A 148 -3.60 25.97 22.14
CA ASP A 148 -3.98 27.31 21.69
C ASP A 148 -3.09 28.36 22.35
N ASP A 149 -1.91 28.56 21.76
CA ASP A 149 -0.91 29.53 22.23
C ASP A 149 -0.28 30.27 21.04
N ARG A 150 0.61 31.22 21.34
CA ARG A 150 1.22 32.09 20.33
C ARG A 150 2.28 31.43 19.44
N SER A 151 2.70 30.20 19.74
CA SER A 151 3.77 29.52 19.00
C SER A 151 3.30 29.03 17.63
N ILE A 152 4.23 29.06 16.66
CA ILE A 152 4.01 28.55 15.30
C ILE A 152 3.98 27.01 15.35
N LYS A 153 2.98 26.41 14.70
CA LYS A 153 2.75 24.97 14.70
C LYS A 153 2.61 24.42 13.28
N LEU A 154 3.12 23.22 13.06
CA LEU A 154 2.92 22.46 11.83
C LEU A 154 2.00 21.29 12.15
N VAL A 155 0.95 21.12 11.36
CA VAL A 155 -0.09 20.14 11.59
C VAL A 155 -0.29 19.31 10.33
N LEU A 156 -0.01 18.01 10.45
CA LEU A 156 -0.35 17.05 9.41
C LEU A 156 -1.73 16.50 9.75
N LEU A 157 -2.75 16.84 8.96
CA LEU A 157 -4.14 16.66 9.36
C LEU A 157 -4.58 15.21 9.41
N ASP A 158 -4.40 14.46 8.33
CA ASP A 158 -4.80 13.06 8.30
C ASP A 158 -4.27 12.30 7.07
N TYR A 159 -4.06 11.00 7.24
CA TYR A 159 -3.86 9.99 6.20
C TYR A 159 -4.88 8.84 6.31
N TYR A 160 -5.69 8.78 7.36
CA TYR A 160 -6.71 7.75 7.55
C TYR A 160 -7.72 7.77 6.40
N LEU A 161 -7.91 6.59 5.82
CA LEU A 161 -8.95 6.31 4.85
C LEU A 161 -9.93 5.29 5.46
N PRO A 162 -11.21 5.33 5.07
CA PRO A 162 -12.15 4.30 5.45
C PRO A 162 -11.66 2.95 4.91
N LEU A 163 -11.89 1.88 5.68
CA LEU A 163 -11.46 0.53 5.29
C LEU A 163 -12.02 0.13 3.92
N SER A 164 -13.21 0.61 3.56
CA SER A 164 -13.83 0.44 2.24
C SER A 164 -13.00 0.97 1.07
N SER A 165 -12.18 2.00 1.28
CA SER A 165 -11.31 2.56 0.24
C SER A 165 -9.98 1.80 0.12
N VAL A 166 -9.63 1.00 1.13
CA VAL A 166 -8.29 0.41 1.28
C VAL A 166 -8.32 -1.11 1.14
N VAL A 167 -9.45 -1.73 1.45
CA VAL A 167 -9.67 -3.18 1.46
C VAL A 167 -10.83 -3.49 0.51
N PRO A 168 -10.69 -4.51 -0.37
CA PRO A 168 -11.78 -4.94 -1.23
C PRO A 168 -13.07 -5.23 -0.46
N HIS A 169 -14.21 -4.77 -0.98
CA HIS A 169 -15.52 -4.93 -0.34
C HIS A 169 -15.85 -6.39 0.01
N GLU A 170 -15.36 -7.35 -0.78
CA GLU A 170 -15.55 -8.80 -0.57
C GLU A 170 -15.05 -9.28 0.80
N TYR A 171 -14.09 -8.58 1.39
CA TYR A 171 -13.51 -8.94 2.68
C TYR A 171 -14.09 -8.17 3.87
N LEU A 172 -14.92 -7.15 3.61
CA LEU A 172 -15.47 -6.27 4.65
C LEU A 172 -16.88 -6.70 5.08
N SER A 173 -17.12 -6.69 6.39
CA SER A 173 -18.47 -6.82 6.96
C SER A 173 -19.32 -5.56 6.71
N GLU A 174 -20.64 -5.69 6.82
CA GLU A 174 -21.58 -4.56 6.66
C GLU A 174 -21.30 -3.41 7.66
N GLU A 175 -20.84 -3.73 8.87
CA GLU A 175 -20.44 -2.74 9.88
C GLU A 175 -19.16 -2.00 9.47
N GLU A 176 -18.15 -2.71 8.95
CA GLU A 176 -16.90 -2.09 8.49
C GLU A 176 -17.11 -1.23 7.24
N ARG A 177 -18.06 -1.61 6.39
CA ARG A 177 -18.44 -0.83 5.19
C ARG A 177 -19.12 0.49 5.53
N THR A 178 -19.83 0.54 6.66
CA THR A 178 -20.61 1.71 7.08
C THR A 178 -19.90 2.56 8.13
N SER A 179 -18.69 2.17 8.54
CA SER A 179 -17.92 2.92 9.52
C SER A 179 -17.51 4.29 8.98
N ILE A 180 -18.02 5.35 9.63
CA ILE A 180 -17.76 6.74 9.27
C ILE A 180 -16.45 7.16 9.93
N ILE A 181 -15.35 7.04 9.19
CA ILE A 181 -14.10 7.71 9.55
C ILE A 181 -14.16 9.13 8.98
N ILE A 182 -13.96 10.15 9.83
CA ILE A 182 -13.88 11.54 9.39
C ILE A 182 -12.57 11.70 8.62
N THR A 183 -12.61 11.50 7.31
CA THR A 183 -11.43 11.67 6.45
C THR A 183 -11.12 13.13 6.25
N ARG A 184 -9.87 13.53 6.52
CA ARG A 184 -9.38 14.87 6.18
C ARG A 184 -8.42 14.88 4.99
N VAL A 185 -8.31 13.75 4.27
CA VAL A 185 -7.61 13.67 2.99
C VAL A 185 -8.39 14.39 1.89
N ALA A 186 -7.67 15.01 0.97
CA ALA A 186 -8.28 15.83 -0.09
C ALA A 186 -7.86 15.37 -1.48
N SER A 187 -8.78 15.45 -2.44
CA SER A 187 -8.49 15.24 -3.86
C SER A 187 -8.17 16.55 -4.60
N ASN A 188 -8.54 17.68 -4.01
CA ASN A 188 -8.34 19.01 -4.59
C ASN A 188 -8.02 20.04 -3.50
N LYS A 189 -7.58 21.24 -3.92
CA LYS A 189 -7.19 22.32 -3.00
C LYS A 189 -8.35 22.83 -2.14
N ASP A 190 -9.57 22.84 -2.67
CA ASP A 190 -10.74 23.37 -1.96
C ASP A 190 -11.18 22.43 -0.82
N GLU A 191 -11.14 21.12 -1.07
CA GLU A 191 -11.34 20.09 -0.05
C GLU A 191 -10.26 20.16 1.03
N ALA A 192 -9.00 20.32 0.64
CA ALA A 192 -7.89 20.47 1.58
C ALA A 192 -8.08 21.72 2.45
N PHE A 193 -8.48 22.83 1.83
CA PHE A 193 -8.77 24.07 2.53
C PHE A 193 -9.93 23.90 3.51
N LYS A 194 -11.03 23.26 3.09
CA LYS A 194 -12.18 23.01 3.97
C LYS A 194 -11.80 22.14 5.17
N ALA A 195 -11.09 21.04 4.94
CA ALA A 195 -10.62 20.13 5.98
C ALA A 195 -9.70 20.84 6.99
N ALA A 196 -8.81 21.71 6.51
CA ALA A 196 -7.94 22.51 7.37
C ALA A 196 -8.68 23.62 8.11
N LYS A 197 -9.64 24.28 7.44
CA LYS A 197 -10.43 25.38 8.01
C LYS A 197 -11.24 24.91 9.22
N ASP A 198 -11.91 23.77 9.11
CA ASP A 198 -12.72 23.21 10.20
C ASP A 198 -11.86 22.96 11.46
N PHE A 199 -10.62 22.49 11.25
CA PHE A 199 -9.67 22.24 12.33
C PHE A 199 -9.03 23.53 12.90
N TYR A 200 -8.79 24.52 12.05
CA TYR A 200 -8.22 25.80 12.43
C TYR A 200 -9.18 26.69 13.21
N GLU A 201 -10.46 26.70 12.83
CA GLU A 201 -11.46 27.60 13.42
C GLU A 201 -11.95 27.11 14.79
N SER A 202 -11.94 25.79 15.00
CA SER A 202 -12.38 25.16 16.25
C SER A 202 -11.22 24.82 17.19
N TYR A 203 -11.45 24.97 18.49
CA TYR A 203 -10.69 24.36 19.58
C TYR A 203 -11.70 23.64 20.48
N GLY A 204 -11.99 22.39 20.14
CA GLY A 204 -13.06 21.66 20.81
C GLY A 204 -14.43 22.24 20.49
N LYS A 205 -15.15 22.67 21.54
CA LYS A 205 -16.46 23.33 21.42
C LYS A 205 -16.37 24.86 21.30
N SER A 206 -15.18 25.43 21.45
CA SER A 206 -14.95 26.87 21.46
C SER A 206 -14.18 27.29 20.20
N PRO A 207 -14.29 28.54 19.74
CA PRO A 207 -13.44 29.04 18.67
C PRO A 207 -12.00 29.20 19.16
N ARG A 208 -11.03 28.97 18.26
CA ARG A 208 -9.60 29.16 18.57
C ARG A 208 -9.27 30.64 18.79
N THR A 209 -8.57 30.95 19.89
CA THR A 209 -8.18 32.31 20.29
C THR A 209 -6.89 32.74 19.61
N TYR A 210 -5.88 31.87 19.58
CA TYR A 210 -4.59 32.12 18.93
C TYR A 210 -4.58 31.48 17.55
N LYS A 211 -4.94 32.31 16.58
CA LYS A 211 -4.95 32.01 15.15
C LYS A 211 -3.56 32.09 14.48
N ASN A 212 -2.51 32.22 15.29
CA ASN A 212 -1.13 32.42 14.86
C ASN A 212 -0.67 31.28 13.94
N THR A 213 0.20 31.59 12.99
CA THR A 213 0.64 30.78 11.83
C THR A 213 0.64 29.26 12.11
N VAL A 214 -0.47 28.60 11.78
CA VAL A 214 -0.59 27.15 11.76
C VAL A 214 -0.48 26.71 10.30
N PHE A 215 0.54 25.93 9.99
CA PHE A 215 0.66 25.31 8.68
C PHE A 215 -0.07 23.98 8.70
N PHE A 216 -1.00 23.79 7.76
CA PHE A 216 -1.69 22.53 7.58
C PHE A 216 -1.15 21.82 6.35
N LEU A 217 -0.73 20.57 6.54
CA LEU A 217 -0.44 19.65 5.45
C LEU A 217 -1.57 18.62 5.38
N VAL A 218 -2.22 18.58 4.22
CA VAL A 218 -3.29 17.62 3.92
C VAL A 218 -2.73 16.61 2.94
N ALA A 219 -2.90 15.33 3.26
CA ALA A 219 -2.49 14.27 2.34
C ALA A 219 -3.42 14.24 1.12
N GLU A 220 -2.81 14.08 -0.05
CA GLU A 220 -3.53 13.88 -1.29
C GLU A 220 -4.15 12.47 -1.30
N ARG A 221 -5.47 12.39 -1.47
CA ARG A 221 -6.22 11.13 -1.43
C ARG A 221 -5.68 10.10 -2.42
N ALA A 222 -5.37 10.52 -3.65
CA ALA A 222 -4.85 9.63 -4.69
C ALA A 222 -3.50 8.99 -4.31
N LEU A 223 -2.61 9.72 -3.61
CA LEU A 223 -1.33 9.20 -3.14
C LEU A 223 -1.48 8.20 -2.00
N VAL A 224 -2.53 8.32 -1.20
CA VAL A 224 -2.81 7.36 -0.12
C VAL A 224 -3.49 6.10 -0.68
N GLU A 225 -4.39 6.26 -1.65
CA GLU A 225 -5.13 5.16 -2.31
C GLU A 225 -4.28 4.35 -3.30
N LYS A 226 -3.42 5.00 -4.11
CA LYS A 226 -2.68 4.36 -5.21
C LYS A 226 -1.22 4.10 -4.83
N ASP A 227 -0.84 2.82 -4.69
CA ASP A 227 0.54 2.38 -4.34
C ASP A 227 1.17 3.17 -3.18
N GLY A 228 0.33 3.65 -2.27
CA GLY A 228 0.69 4.61 -1.24
C GLY A 228 1.33 4.00 0.00
N PRO A 229 1.52 4.80 1.06
CA PRO A 229 2.11 4.36 2.33
C PRO A 229 1.37 3.16 2.95
N VAL A 230 0.08 2.99 2.64
CA VAL A 230 -0.72 1.86 3.11
C VAL A 230 -0.26 0.54 2.48
N LYS A 231 0.08 0.53 1.19
CA LYS A 231 0.61 -0.68 0.53
C LYS A 231 1.94 -1.08 1.15
N TYR A 232 2.85 -0.13 1.34
CA TYR A 232 4.14 -0.35 1.99
C TYR A 232 3.98 -0.84 3.43
N ALA A 233 3.06 -0.25 4.19
CA ALA A 233 2.81 -0.67 5.56
C ALA A 233 2.18 -2.07 5.64
N LYS A 234 1.27 -2.43 4.72
CA LYS A 234 0.78 -3.81 4.60
C LYS A 234 1.91 -4.79 4.24
N GLN A 235 2.86 -4.39 3.39
CA GLN A 235 4.06 -5.20 3.08
C GLN A 235 4.96 -5.36 4.31
N LEU A 236 5.16 -4.32 5.11
CA LEU A 236 5.93 -4.41 6.35
C LEU A 236 5.27 -5.31 7.40
N LEU A 237 3.94 -5.29 7.51
CA LEU A 237 3.20 -6.21 8.40
C LEU A 237 3.23 -7.67 7.91
N ALA A 238 3.46 -7.87 6.62
CA ALA A 238 3.55 -9.18 6.01
C ALA A 238 4.92 -9.86 6.18
N LEU A 239 5.98 -9.08 6.44
CA LEU A 239 7.36 -9.53 6.62
C LEU A 239 7.66 -9.86 8.10
#